data_AF-A0A3M1YQ86-F1
#
_entry.id   AF-A0A3M1YQ86-F1
#
_cell.length_a   1.000
_cell.length_b   1.000
_cell.length_c   1.000
_cell.angle_alpha   90.00
_cell.angle_beta   90.00
_cell.angle_gamma   90.00
#
_symmetry.space_group_name_H-M   'P 1'
#
loop_
_entity.id
_entity.type
_entity.pdbx_description
1 polymer ?
#
loop_
_entity_poly.entity_id
_entity_poly.type
_entity_poly.pdbx_seq_one_letter_code
_entity_poly.pdbx_strand_id
1 'polypeptide(L)'
;MRLKPNSFKLKPAGDALLYLLKTLNPIALYDARYTSGATALDQSGNGHDATLVGTTPTSDSASATGYAFVFDGINDYIALPSSF
;
A
#
# COMPACT_ATOMS: atom_id res chain seq x y z
N MET A 1 27.41 -25.42 -7.23
CA MET A 1 26.91 -24.07 -6.91
C MET A 1 25.65 -24.23 -6.07
N ARG A 2 25.74 -24.04 -4.75
CA ARG A 2 24.61 -24.25 -3.82
C ARG A 2 23.83 -22.95 -3.75
N LEU A 3 22.63 -22.92 -4.34
CA LEU A 3 21.72 -21.78 -4.21
C LEU A 3 21.47 -21.57 -2.71
N LYS A 4 21.79 -20.39 -2.19
CA LYS A 4 21.39 -20.02 -0.84
C LYS A 4 19.86 -20.00 -0.85
N PRO A 5 19.17 -20.63 0.11
CA PRO A 5 17.73 -20.41 0.26
C PRO A 5 17.54 -18.90 0.41
N ASN A 6 16.70 -18.30 -0.43
CA ASN A 6 16.22 -16.95 -0.19
C ASN A 6 15.60 -16.96 1.20
N SER A 7 16.33 -16.46 2.19
CA SER A 7 15.87 -16.29 3.56
C SER A 7 14.88 -15.14 3.55
N PHE A 8 13.69 -15.42 3.04
CA PHE A 8 12.58 -14.50 3.11
C PHE A 8 12.11 -14.45 4.56
N LYS A 9 12.66 -13.52 5.33
CA LYS A 9 12.21 -13.26 6.68
C LYS A 9 10.83 -12.59 6.58
N LEU A 10 9.78 -13.38 6.79
CA LEU A 10 8.45 -12.86 7.01
C LEU A 10 8.50 -11.94 8.24
N LYS A 11 8.31 -10.64 8.02
CA LYS A 11 7.96 -9.69 9.08
C LYS A 11 6.54 -10.00 9.58
N PRO A 12 6.14 -9.54 10.78
CA PRO A 12 4.94 -9.99 11.48
C PRO A 12 3.68 -9.94 10.60
N ALA A 13 2.69 -10.77 10.92
CA ALA A 13 1.53 -11.14 10.08
C ALA A 13 0.80 -10.02 9.30
N GLY A 14 0.91 -8.74 9.71
CA GLY A 14 0.43 -7.60 8.91
C GLY A 14 1.18 -7.38 7.59
N ASP A 15 2.45 -7.77 7.51
CA ASP A 15 3.31 -7.55 6.33
C ASP A 15 3.29 -8.71 5.33
N ALA A 16 2.74 -9.88 5.70
CA ALA A 16 2.72 -11.04 4.81
C ALA A 16 1.87 -10.79 3.56
N LEU A 17 0.72 -10.13 3.72
CA LEU A 17 -0.13 -9.72 2.59
C LEU A 17 0.58 -8.70 1.71
N LEU A 18 1.20 -7.69 2.32
CA LEU A 18 1.93 -6.67 1.56
C LEU A 18 3.07 -7.29 0.76
N TYR A 19 3.83 -8.19 1.37
CA TYR A 19 4.91 -8.86 0.68
C TYR A 19 4.41 -9.71 -0.49
N LEU A 20 3.35 -10.51 -0.30
CA LEU A 20 2.77 -11.30 -1.37
C LEU A 20 2.33 -10.41 -2.54
N LEU A 21 1.65 -9.30 -2.26
CA LEU A 21 1.23 -8.36 -3.29
C LEU A 21 2.42 -7.74 -4.04
N LYS A 22 3.53 -7.45 -3.36
CA LYS A 22 4.76 -6.97 -4.02
C LYS A 22 5.37 -8.02 -4.95
N THR A 23 5.24 -9.32 -4.66
CA THR A 23 5.73 -10.37 -5.57
C THR A 23 4.97 -10.47 -6.88
N LEU A 24 3.80 -9.83 -6.98
CA LEU A 24 3.04 -9.73 -8.23
C LEU A 24 3.64 -8.69 -9.19
N ASN A 25 4.71 -7.99 -8.80
CA ASN A 25 5.34 -6.89 -9.53
C ASN A 25 4.31 -5.81 -9.95
N PRO A 26 3.55 -5.24 -8.99
CA PRO A 26 2.62 -4.18 -9.30
C PRO A 26 3.37 -2.92 -9.76
N ILE A 27 2.75 -2.16 -10.67
CA ILE A 27 3.27 -0.84 -11.07
C ILE A 27 3.23 0.11 -9.86
N ALA A 28 2.12 0.14 -9.12
CA ALA A 28 1.98 0.87 -7.87
C ALA A 28 1.11 0.07 -6.89
N LEU A 29 1.35 0.22 -5.59
CA LEU A 29 0.61 -0.49 -4.54
C LEU A 29 0.36 0.42 -3.34
N TYR A 30 -0.91 0.79 -3.10
CA TYR A 30 -1.30 1.66 -2.00
C TYR A 30 -2.05 0.89 -0.93
N ASP A 31 -1.48 0.85 0.27
CA ASP A 31 -2.07 0.26 1.46
C ASP A 31 -2.31 1.37 2.47
N ALA A 32 -3.54 1.47 2.99
CA ALA A 32 -3.97 2.55 3.88
C ALA A 32 -3.18 2.63 5.20
N ARG A 33 -2.40 1.60 5.55
CA ARG A 33 -1.49 1.63 6.71
C ARG A 33 -0.24 2.48 6.47
N TYR A 34 0.10 2.72 5.20
CA TYR A 34 1.36 3.32 4.79
C TYR A 34 1.11 4.71 4.19
N THR A 35 0.83 5.66 5.08
CA THR A 35 0.59 7.07 4.74
C THR A 35 1.49 8.00 5.54
N SER A 36 1.84 9.15 4.96
CA SER A 36 2.53 10.23 5.65
C SER A 36 1.85 11.55 5.33
N GLY A 37 1.13 12.13 6.30
CA GLY A 37 0.27 13.30 6.05
C GLY A 37 -0.78 13.00 4.98
N ALA A 38 -0.82 13.82 3.93
CA ALA A 38 -1.69 13.64 2.77
C ALA A 38 -1.07 12.78 1.65
N THR A 39 -0.07 11.96 1.95
CA THR A 39 0.60 11.10 0.97
C THR A 39 0.32 9.63 1.26
N ALA A 40 -0.15 8.87 0.27
CA ALA A 40 -0.13 7.41 0.28
C ALA A 40 1.18 6.92 -0.32
N LEU A 41 1.94 6.16 0.46
CA LEU A 41 3.28 5.70 0.08
C LEU A 41 3.18 4.46 -0.80
N ASP A 42 3.84 4.49 -1.97
CA ASP A 42 3.87 3.38 -2.90
C ASP A 42 4.70 2.22 -2.34
N GLN A 43 4.02 1.12 -2.01
CA GLN A 43 4.64 -0.07 -1.46
C GLN A 43 5.20 -1.01 -2.53
N SER A 44 4.95 -0.76 -3.81
CA SER A 44 5.53 -1.54 -4.91
C SER A 44 7.05 -1.43 -4.90
N GLY A 45 7.56 -0.24 -4.56
CA GLY A 45 8.98 0.12 -4.62
C GLY A 45 9.38 0.88 -5.89
N ASN A 46 8.43 1.26 -6.74
CA ASN A 46 8.69 1.97 -7.99
C ASN A 46 8.65 3.51 -7.84
N GLY A 47 8.22 4.02 -6.68
CA GLY A 47 8.31 5.44 -6.34
C GLY A 47 7.12 6.27 -6.83
N HIS A 48 5.96 5.64 -7.02
CA HIS A 48 4.74 6.31 -7.46
C HIS A 48 3.88 6.76 -6.28
N ASP A 49 4.43 7.50 -5.33
CA ASP A 49 3.65 8.03 -4.19
C ASP A 49 2.43 8.83 -4.69
N ALA A 50 1.29 8.63 -4.05
CA ALA A 50 0.02 9.26 -4.41
C ALA A 50 -0.41 10.30 -3.38
N THR A 51 -1.20 11.29 -3.81
CA THR A 51 -1.74 12.34 -2.93
C THR A 51 -3.18 12.01 -2.53
N LEU A 52 -3.46 12.03 -1.23
CA LEU A 52 -4.80 11.91 -0.66
C LEU A 52 -5.49 13.28 -0.71
N VAL A 53 -6.66 13.36 -1.35
CA VAL A 53 -7.46 14.58 -1.42
C VAL A 53 -8.80 14.32 -0.76
N GLY A 54 -9.10 15.04 0.33
CA GLY A 54 -10.33 14.89 1.12
C GLY A 54 -10.41 13.60 1.96
N THR A 55 -9.67 12.56 1.57
CA THR A 55 -9.65 11.26 2.23
C THR A 55 -8.52 11.10 3.26
N THR A 56 -8.76 10.26 4.27
CA THR A 56 -7.76 9.80 5.24
C THR A 56 -7.89 8.30 5.48
N PRO A 57 -6.80 7.59 5.84
CA PRO A 57 -6.90 6.21 6.27
C PRO A 57 -7.70 6.09 7.58
N THR A 58 -8.49 5.04 7.71
CA THR A 58 -9.25 4.69 8.91
C THR A 58 -9.12 3.20 9.21
N SER A 59 -9.37 2.80 10.46
CA SER A 59 -9.48 1.39 10.83
C SER A 59 -10.74 0.79 10.22
N ASP A 60 -10.59 -0.36 9.56
CA ASP A 60 -11.69 -1.13 8.99
C ASP A 60 -11.44 -2.62 9.20
N SER A 61 -12.22 -3.25 10.09
CA SER A 61 -12.09 -4.66 10.41
C SER A 61 -12.56 -5.60 9.30
N ALA A 62 -13.27 -5.09 8.29
CA ALA A 62 -13.65 -5.86 7.10
C ALA A 62 -12.52 -5.89 6.06
N SER A 63 -11.56 -4.96 6.13
CA SER A 63 -10.39 -4.95 5.25
C SER A 63 -9.39 -6.05 5.62
N ALA A 64 -8.76 -6.67 4.62
CA ALA A 64 -7.74 -7.72 4.82
C ALA A 64 -6.53 -7.23 5.63
N THR A 65 -6.27 -5.92 5.63
CA THR A 65 -5.16 -5.29 6.36
C THR A 65 -5.58 -4.62 7.66
N GLY A 66 -6.89 -4.56 7.95
CA GLY A 66 -7.46 -3.84 9.09
C GLY A 66 -7.62 -2.32 8.87
N TYR A 67 -7.29 -1.82 7.68
CA TYR A 67 -7.35 -0.40 7.33
C TYR A 67 -7.90 -0.20 5.92
N ALA A 68 -8.58 0.93 5.71
CA ALA A 68 -9.09 1.36 4.42
C ALA A 68 -9.04 2.90 4.31
N PHE A 69 -9.11 3.43 3.09
CA PHE A 69 -9.37 4.84 2.86
C PHE A 69 -10.88 5.09 2.91
N VAL A 70 -11.30 6.14 3.58
CA VAL A 70 -12.72 6.55 3.62
C VAL A 70 -12.99 7.57 2.51
N PHE A 71 -14.10 7.40 1.80
CA PHE A 71 -14.54 8.34 0.76
C PHE A 71 -15.97 8.76 1.07
N ASP A 72 -16.20 10.08 1.17
CA ASP A 72 -17.49 10.66 1.51
C ASP A 72 -18.52 10.67 0.36
N GLY A 73 -18.07 10.37 -0.85
CA GLY A 73 -18.88 10.33 -2.07
C GLY A 73 -19.14 11.70 -2.71
N ILE A 74 -18.46 12.76 -2.26
CA ILE A 74 -18.61 14.13 -2.78
C ILE A 74 -17.37 14.54 -3.56
N ASN A 75 -16.20 14.61 -2.92
CA ASN A 75 -14.98 15.12 -3.54
C ASN A 75 -13.68 14.43 -3.05
N ASP A 76 -13.80 13.28 -2.42
CA ASP A 76 -12.66 12.48 -1.99
C ASP A 76 -12.07 11.65 -3.12
N TYR A 77 -10.74 11.70 -3.29
CA TYR A 77 -10.02 10.86 -4.25
C TYR A 77 -8.54 10.68 -3.89
N ILE A 78 -7.90 9.71 -4.53
CA ILE A 78 -6.45 9.51 -4.48
C ILE A 78 -5.88 9.93 -5.84
N ALA A 79 -5.08 10.99 -5.83
CA ALA A 79 -4.42 11.52 -7.01
C ALA A 79 -3.12 10.74 -7.27
N LEU A 80 -3.11 9.98 -8.36
CA LEU A 80 -1.94 9.23 -8.82
C LEU A 80 -0.95 10.15 -9.56
N PRO A 81 0.37 9.82 -9.55
CA PRO A 81 1.33 10.55 -10.36
C PRO A 81 1.03 10.39 -11.86
N SER A 82 1.43 11.38 -12.66
CA SER A 82 1.20 11.38 -14.11
C SER A 82 2.13 10.44 -14.90
N SER A 83 3.11 9.82 -14.25
CA SER A 83 4.09 8.93 -14.86
C SER A 83 4.25 7.64 -14.08
N PHE A 84 4.24 6.53 -14.82
CA PHE A 84 4.38 5.15 -14.36
C PHE A 84 5.46 4.41 -15.15
#